data_AF-H8ZDH2-F1
#
_entry.id   AF-H8ZDH2-F1
#
_cell.length_a   1.000
_cell.length_b   1.000
_cell.length_c   1.000
_cell.angle_alpha   90.00
_cell.angle_beta   90.00
_cell.angle_gamma   90.00
#
_symmetry.space_group_name_H-M   'P 1'
#
loop_
_entity.id
_entity.type
_entity.pdbx_description
1 polymer ?
#
loop_
_entity_poly.entity_id
_entity_poly.type
_entity_poly.pdbx_seq_one_letter_code
_entity_poly.pdbx_strand_id
1 'polypeptide(L)'
;MAKSKNHTNQNQNRKAHRNGIHKPKDWEKLPTRGVPAAALKSTREEHKRLHPVGKKSLMSFEERFAKEMENPLINRRRMIKKIGIRKMALNGIYL
;
A
#
# COMPACT_ATOMS: atom_id res chain seq x y z
N MET A 1 59.97 26.63 -9.25
CA MET A 1 58.67 26.13 -8.72
C MET A 1 58.10 27.17 -7.77
N ALA A 2 57.07 27.93 -8.14
CA ALA A 2 56.49 28.93 -7.26
C ALA A 2 55.40 28.29 -6.38
N LYS A 3 55.41 28.55 -5.07
CA LYS A 3 54.39 28.03 -4.15
C LYS A 3 53.09 28.83 -4.32
N SER A 4 51.95 28.15 -4.33
CA SER A 4 50.61 28.77 -4.31
C SER A 4 50.01 28.75 -2.90
N LYS A 5 48.88 29.44 -2.71
CA LYS A 5 48.15 29.43 -1.43
C LYS A 5 47.29 28.17 -1.34
N ASN A 6 47.44 27.43 -0.24
CA ASN A 6 46.84 26.10 -0.08
C ASN A 6 45.37 26.11 0.35
N HIS A 7 44.89 27.20 0.96
CA HIS A 7 43.52 27.26 1.49
C HIS A 7 43.03 28.71 1.64
N THR A 8 41.75 28.94 1.32
CA THR A 8 41.04 30.18 1.64
C THR A 8 39.54 29.95 1.79
N ASN A 9 38.94 30.49 2.87
CA ASN A 9 37.49 30.57 3.04
C ASN A 9 36.90 31.86 2.42
N GLN A 10 37.72 32.62 1.70
CA GLN A 10 37.28 33.87 1.10
C GLN A 10 36.20 33.60 0.06
N ASN A 11 35.16 34.44 0.05
CA ASN A 11 34.00 34.33 -0.82
C ASN A 11 33.05 33.14 -0.57
N GLN A 12 33.33 32.20 0.34
CA GLN A 12 32.43 31.05 0.54
C GLN A 12 31.07 31.49 1.10
N ASN A 13 31.07 32.37 2.11
CA ASN A 13 29.84 32.91 2.70
C ASN A 13 29.01 33.69 1.67
N ARG A 14 29.65 34.58 0.89
CA ARG A 14 28.96 35.32 -0.18
C ARG A 14 28.33 34.36 -1.19
N LYS A 15 29.01 33.28 -1.57
CA LYS A 15 28.44 32.27 -2.48
C LYS A 15 27.26 31.52 -1.85
N ALA A 16 27.35 31.12 -0.58
CA ALA A 16 26.28 30.42 0.12
C ALA A 16 25.00 31.25 0.25
N HIS A 17 25.14 32.57 0.42
CA HIS A 17 23.99 33.49 0.57
C HIS A 17 23.44 34.04 -0.76
N ARG A 18 24.07 33.80 -1.92
CA ARG A 18 23.55 34.30 -3.23
C ARG A 18 22.12 33.82 -3.50
N ASN A 19 21.83 32.56 -3.17
CA ASN A 19 20.50 31.97 -3.34
C ASN A 19 19.82 31.68 -1.99
N GLY A 20 20.49 32.01 -0.88
CA GLY A 20 20.06 31.65 0.47
C GLY A 20 20.39 30.20 0.86
N ILE A 21 20.43 29.96 2.18
CA ILE A 21 20.59 28.63 2.76
C ILE A 21 19.19 28.16 3.18
N HIS A 22 18.60 27.25 2.42
CA HIS A 22 17.25 26.76 2.69
C HIS A 22 17.25 25.74 3.84
N LYS A 23 16.31 25.92 4.78
CA LYS A 23 16.04 24.95 5.83
C LYS A 23 15.20 23.78 5.28
N PRO A 24 15.35 22.57 5.83
CA PRO A 24 14.43 21.47 5.50
C PRO A 24 13.00 21.85 5.88
N LYS A 25 12.03 21.24 5.19
CA LYS A 25 10.61 21.42 5.52
C LYS A 25 10.24 20.56 6.73
N ASP A 26 9.35 21.07 7.55
CA ASP A 26 8.73 20.31 8.63
C ASP A 26 7.55 19.51 8.06
N TRP A 27 7.64 18.18 8.13
CA TRP A 27 6.58 17.27 7.70
C TRP A 27 5.96 16.62 8.94
N GLU A 28 4.63 16.40 8.93
CA GLU A 28 3.94 15.69 10.02
C GLU A 28 4.49 14.28 10.25
N LYS A 29 5.00 13.63 9.19
CA LYS A 29 5.57 12.29 9.25
C LYS A 29 7.04 12.34 8.85
N LEU A 30 7.90 11.88 9.76
CA LEU A 30 9.33 11.79 9.53
C LEU A 30 9.69 10.55 8.68
N PRO A 31 10.80 10.58 7.92
CA PRO A 31 11.32 9.40 7.24
C PRO A 31 11.70 8.29 8.23
N THR A 32 11.38 7.04 7.90
CA THR A 32 11.68 5.86 8.74
C THR A 32 13.09 5.29 8.57
N ARG A 33 13.97 5.99 7.86
CA ARG A 33 15.33 5.51 7.58
C ARG A 33 16.14 5.43 8.88
N GLY A 34 16.71 4.26 9.17
CA GLY A 34 17.45 4.00 10.40
C GLY A 34 16.60 3.40 11.53
N VAL A 35 15.28 3.28 11.36
CA VAL A 35 14.43 2.55 12.30
C VAL A 35 14.64 1.04 12.13
N PRO A 36 14.78 0.26 13.22
CA PRO A 36 14.93 -1.18 13.13
C PRO A 36 13.78 -1.85 12.39
N ALA A 37 14.10 -2.84 11.54
CA ALA A 37 13.10 -3.56 10.75
C ALA A 37 12.02 -4.24 11.61
N ALA A 38 12.39 -4.69 12.82
CA ALA A 38 11.43 -5.29 13.77
C ALA A 38 10.34 -4.30 14.20
N ALA A 39 10.70 -3.05 14.49
CA ALA A 39 9.76 -1.99 14.87
C ALA A 39 8.88 -1.55 13.68
N LEU A 40 9.45 -1.51 12.48
CA LEU A 40 8.67 -1.25 11.26
C LEU A 40 7.68 -2.37 10.95
N LYS A 41 8.05 -3.63 11.26
CA LYS A 41 7.15 -4.77 11.11
C LYS A 41 6.01 -4.72 12.11
N SER A 42 6.27 -4.47 13.40
CA SER A 42 5.22 -4.42 14.42
C SER A 42 4.21 -3.32 14.14
N THR A 43 4.68 -2.10 13.85
CA THR A 43 3.81 -0.96 13.48
C THR A 43 2.99 -1.22 12.23
N ARG A 44 3.57 -1.90 11.22
CA ARG A 44 2.83 -2.31 10.02
C ARG A 44 1.73 -3.32 10.32
N GLU A 45 2.00 -4.33 11.13
CA GLU A 45 1.00 -5.35 11.49
C GLU A 45 -0.12 -4.75 12.34
N GLU A 46 0.20 -3.87 13.28
CA GLU A 46 -0.79 -3.11 14.05
C GLU A 46 -1.68 -2.26 13.15
N HIS A 47 -1.09 -1.50 12.23
CA HIS A 47 -1.85 -0.68 11.28
C HIS A 47 -2.77 -1.53 10.39
N LYS A 48 -2.33 -2.72 9.94
CA LYS A 48 -3.19 -3.65 9.18
C LYS A 48 -4.37 -4.16 10.02
N ARG A 49 -4.16 -4.40 11.32
CA ARG A 49 -5.22 -4.83 12.24
C ARG A 49 -6.27 -3.74 12.44
N LEU A 50 -5.83 -2.49 12.62
CA LEU A 50 -6.71 -1.33 12.82
C LEU A 50 -7.43 -0.92 11.52
N HIS A 51 -6.73 -1.02 10.38
CA HIS A 51 -7.24 -0.65 9.06
C HIS A 51 -7.17 -1.83 8.09
N PRO A 52 -8.04 -2.83 8.27
CA PRO A 52 -8.08 -3.99 7.41
C PRO A 52 -8.53 -3.59 6.00
N VAL A 53 -7.73 -3.97 5.00
CA VAL A 53 -8.02 -3.66 3.61
C VAL A 53 -9.20 -4.52 3.16
N GLY A 54 -10.36 -3.88 2.96
CA GLY A 54 -11.60 -4.51 2.53
C GLY A 54 -12.49 -4.94 3.69
N LYS A 55 -13.74 -4.43 3.71
CA LYS A 55 -14.83 -4.82 4.63
C LYS A 55 -15.04 -6.33 4.70
N LYS A 56 -14.58 -7.08 3.69
CA LYS A 56 -14.62 -8.53 3.67
C LYS A 56 -13.77 -9.12 4.78
N SER A 57 -12.51 -8.71 5.00
CA SER A 57 -11.60 -9.41 5.93
C SER A 57 -12.07 -9.41 7.40
N LEU A 58 -12.90 -8.44 7.80
CA LEU A 58 -13.53 -8.36 9.12
C LEU A 58 -14.87 -9.10 9.23
N MET A 59 -15.54 -9.35 8.11
CA MET A 59 -16.82 -10.05 8.11
C MET A 59 -16.59 -11.54 8.30
N SER A 60 -17.48 -12.18 9.08
CA SER A 60 -17.51 -13.65 9.18
C SER A 60 -17.70 -14.24 7.77
N PHE A 61 -17.34 -15.51 7.58
CA PHE A 61 -17.57 -16.17 6.30
C PHE A 61 -19.04 -16.08 5.87
N GLU A 62 -19.96 -16.19 6.83
CA GLU A 62 -21.41 -16.12 6.63
C GLU A 62 -21.86 -14.72 6.20
N GLU A 63 -21.34 -13.67 6.85
CA GLU A 63 -21.65 -12.28 6.49
C GLU A 63 -21.12 -11.91 5.10
N ARG A 64 -19.92 -12.39 4.74
CA ARG A 64 -19.38 -12.25 3.37
C ARG A 64 -20.25 -12.96 2.36
N PHE A 65 -20.65 -14.20 2.67
CA PHE A 65 -21.49 -15.01 1.80
C PHE A 65 -22.85 -14.35 1.58
N ALA A 66 -23.50 -13.89 2.65
CA ALA A 66 -24.78 -13.17 2.58
C ALA A 66 -24.68 -11.91 1.71
N LYS A 67 -23.64 -11.10 1.91
CA LYS A 67 -23.40 -9.88 1.12
C LYS A 67 -23.07 -10.15 -0.35
N GLU A 68 -22.42 -11.28 -0.64
CA GLU A 68 -22.20 -11.74 -2.01
C GLU A 68 -23.48 -12.31 -2.65
N MET A 69 -24.38 -12.91 -1.86
CA MET A 69 -25.72 -13.33 -2.27
C MET A 69 -26.68 -12.16 -2.45
N GLU A 70 -26.43 -10.98 -1.89
CA GLU A 70 -27.22 -9.78 -2.20
C GLU A 70 -26.84 -9.17 -3.56
N ASN A 71 -25.67 -9.51 -4.11
CA ASN A 71 -25.21 -8.94 -5.38
C ASN A 71 -25.89 -9.63 -6.58
N PRO A 72 -26.73 -8.91 -7.34
CA PRO A 72 -27.56 -9.51 -8.40
C PRO A 72 -26.72 -10.09 -9.55
N LEU A 73 -25.54 -9.54 -9.83
CA LEU A 73 -24.65 -10.03 -10.89
C LEU A 73 -23.99 -11.36 -10.52
N ILE A 74 -23.59 -11.51 -9.26
CA ILE A 74 -22.96 -12.74 -8.74
C ILE A 74 -24.01 -13.87 -8.69
N ASN A 75 -25.22 -13.56 -8.21
CA ASN A 75 -26.33 -14.50 -8.20
C ASN A 75 -26.70 -14.99 -9.59
N ARG A 76 -26.82 -14.07 -10.56
CA ARG A 76 -27.11 -14.41 -11.96
C ARG A 76 -26.05 -15.34 -12.54
N ARG A 77 -24.76 -15.08 -12.28
CA ARG A 77 -23.66 -15.92 -12.75
C ARG A 77 -23.69 -17.33 -12.15
N ARG A 78 -23.97 -17.46 -10.85
CA ARG A 78 -24.12 -18.78 -10.19
C ARG A 78 -25.35 -19.53 -10.70
N MET A 79 -26.46 -18.83 -10.88
CA MET A 79 -27.69 -19.42 -11.44
C MET A 79 -27.45 -19.97 -12.84
N ILE A 80 -26.81 -19.20 -13.72
CA ILE A 80 -26.44 -19.66 -15.08
C ILE A 80 -25.55 -20.90 -15.01
N LYS A 81 -24.54 -20.91 -14.13
CA LYS A 81 -23.66 -22.08 -13.94
C LYS A 81 -24.44 -23.31 -13.45
N LYS A 82 -25.37 -23.14 -12.50
CA LYS A 82 -26.23 -24.21 -11.97
C LYS A 82 -27.17 -24.77 -13.04
N ILE A 83 -27.76 -23.90 -13.87
CA ILE A 83 -28.59 -24.30 -15.01
C ILE A 83 -27.76 -25.06 -16.04
N GLY A 84 -26.56 -24.57 -16.36
CA GLY A 84 -25.63 -25.24 -17.29
C GLY A 84 -25.25 -26.63 -16.83
N ILE A 85 -24.84 -26.79 -15.57
CA ILE A 85 -24.49 -28.09 -14.97
C ILE A 85 -25.70 -29.04 -15.00
N ARG A 86 -26.90 -28.55 -14.63
CA ARG A 86 -28.13 -29.37 -14.66
C ARG A 86 -28.49 -29.81 -16.08
N LYS A 87 -28.32 -28.92 -17.06
CA LYS A 87 -28.55 -29.21 -18.49
C LYS A 87 -27.54 -30.24 -19.02
N MET A 88 -26.27 -30.14 -18.62
CA MET A 88 -25.23 -31.13 -18.95
C MET A 88 -25.56 -32.50 -18.37
N ALA A 89 -25.95 -32.56 -17.09
CA ALA A 89 -26.36 -33.80 -16.43
C ALA A 89 -27.59 -34.46 -17.10
N LEU A 90 -28.60 -33.67 -17.48
CA LEU A 90 -29.79 -34.16 -18.19
C LEU A 90 -29.47 -34.67 -19.61
N ASN A 91 -28.47 -34.06 -20.26
CA ASN A 91 -27.99 -34.49 -21.57
C ASN A 91 -26.97 -35.65 -21.48
N GLY A 92 -26.75 -36.21 -20.29
CA GLY A 92 -25.82 -37.33 -20.08
C GLY A 92 -24.34 -36.97 -20.28
N ILE A 93 -23.99 -35.69 -20.34
CA ILE A 93 -22.61 -35.20 -20.43
C ILE A 93 -22.12 -34.98 -19.00
N TYR A 94 -21.57 -36.04 -18.40
CA TYR A 94 -20.94 -35.97 -17.09
C TYR A 94 -19.45 -35.56 -17.27
N LEU A 95 -18.99 -34.63 -16.44
CA LEU A 95 -17.56 -34.36 -16.23
C LEU A 95 -16.97 -35.43 -15.30
#